data_AF-N1QB68-F1
#
_entry.id   AF-N1QB68-F1
#
_cell.length_a   1.000
_cell.length_b   1.000
_cell.length_c   1.000
_cell.angle_alpha   90.00
_cell.angle_beta   90.00
_cell.angle_gamma   90.00
#
_symmetry.space_group_name_H-M   'P 1'
#
loop_
_entity.id
_entity.type
_entity.pdbx_description
1 polymer ?
#
loop_
_entity_poly.entity_id
_entity_poly.type
_entity_poly.pdbx_seq_one_letter_code
_entity_poly.pdbx_strand_id
1 'polypeptide(L)'
;FPSPPPFYQHFTKQNLLRLRQLRKEAGLLDNTSDTPSHERKDIDVVALPPELRYLVPPSPPSASKFKVFGAEVDLEASGPSLKTFEIEQLYPDTEAAKLNPQPQLLAMSRSLLTTFLSLTGVLANDPEAQEPQLKHMQTLMYNMHDLINQYRPHQARESLIMMMEERVERMKAEVMRIDESKAKVEKLLQGLTDGKIGHGSDNVTSSEDKEDIE
;
A
#
# COMPACT_ATOMS: atom_id res chain seq x y z
N PHE A 1 22.44 6.04 -19.25
CA PHE A 1 20.97 6.11 -19.24
C PHE A 1 20.46 5.98 -20.66
N PRO A 2 19.48 5.12 -20.94
CA PRO A 2 18.87 5.05 -22.26
C PRO A 2 18.10 6.35 -22.57
N SER A 3 18.01 6.72 -23.84
CA SER A 3 17.14 7.82 -24.27
C SER A 3 15.67 7.45 -24.02
N PRO A 4 14.80 8.45 -23.76
CA PRO A 4 13.38 8.18 -23.57
C PRO A 4 12.77 7.51 -24.81
N PRO A 5 11.72 6.69 -24.66
CA PRO A 5 11.08 6.00 -25.77
C PRO A 5 10.56 6.99 -26.85
N PRO A 6 10.74 6.70 -28.15
CA PRO A 6 10.50 7.66 -29.23
C PRO A 6 9.07 8.20 -29.30
N PHE A 7 8.10 7.52 -28.68
CA PHE A 7 6.70 7.93 -28.66
C PHE A 7 6.45 9.28 -27.97
N TYR A 8 7.38 9.78 -27.13
CA TYR A 8 7.19 11.06 -26.44
C TYR A 8 7.04 12.23 -27.44
N GLN A 9 7.59 12.11 -28.65
CA GLN A 9 7.53 13.16 -29.68
C GLN A 9 6.10 13.38 -30.20
N HIS A 10 5.23 12.37 -30.09
CA HIS A 10 3.84 12.47 -30.53
C HIS A 10 2.92 13.22 -29.54
N PHE A 11 3.40 13.53 -28.33
CA PHE A 11 2.69 14.28 -27.29
C PHE A 11 2.68 15.79 -27.56
N THR A 12 2.21 16.20 -28.74
CA THR A 12 2.05 17.60 -29.13
C THR A 12 0.67 18.13 -28.74
N LYS A 13 0.56 19.46 -28.51
CA LYS A 13 -0.73 20.10 -28.21
C LYS A 13 -1.78 19.86 -29.29
N GLN A 14 -1.37 19.83 -30.56
CA GLN A 14 -2.24 19.59 -31.70
C GLN A 14 -2.80 18.16 -31.70
N ASN A 15 -1.94 17.17 -31.46
CA ASN A 15 -2.33 15.76 -31.42
C ASN A 15 -3.27 15.47 -30.25
N LEU A 16 -3.06 16.11 -29.10
CA LEU A 16 -3.95 16.01 -27.94
C LEU A 16 -5.34 16.61 -28.22
N LEU A 17 -5.41 17.75 -28.91
CA LEU A 17 -6.69 18.36 -29.30
C LEU A 17 -7.45 17.48 -30.30
N ARG A 18 -6.75 16.95 -31.30
CA ARG A 18 -7.33 16.04 -32.30
C ARG A 18 -7.87 14.76 -31.66
N LEU A 19 -7.13 14.19 -30.72
CA LEU A 19 -7.58 13.01 -29.98
C LEU A 19 -8.80 13.30 -29.10
N ARG A 20 -8.88 14.49 -28.48
CA ARG A 20 -10.08 14.92 -27.75
C ARG A 20 -11.30 15.07 -28.66
N GLN A 21 -11.12 15.60 -29.86
CA GLN A 21 -12.19 15.70 -30.86
C GLN A 21 -12.70 14.32 -31.27
N LEU A 22 -11.79 13.39 -31.58
CA LEU A 22 -12.15 12.02 -31.93
C LEU A 22 -12.85 11.29 -30.77
N ARG A 23 -12.45 11.52 -29.52
CA ARG A 23 -13.17 11.00 -28.34
C ARG A 23 -14.57 11.58 -28.23
N LYS A 24 -14.75 12.86 -28.58
CA LYS A 24 -16.05 13.52 -28.60
C LYS A 24 -16.97 12.94 -29.67
N GLU A 25 -16.45 12.77 -30.89
CA GLU A 25 -17.18 12.19 -32.01
C GLU A 25 -17.58 10.73 -31.76
N ALA A 26 -16.72 9.98 -31.07
CA ALA A 26 -17.01 8.60 -30.65
C ALA A 26 -17.90 8.49 -29.40
N GLY A 27 -18.38 9.62 -28.83
CA GLY A 27 -19.27 9.61 -27.65
C GLY A 27 -18.60 9.19 -26.34
N LEU A 28 -17.26 9.16 -26.26
CA LEU A 28 -16.47 8.65 -25.14
C LEU A 28 -16.16 9.70 -24.05
N LEU A 29 -16.73 10.91 -24.16
CA LEU A 29 -16.50 12.01 -23.21
C LEU A 29 -17.59 12.17 -22.15
N ASP A 30 -18.64 11.33 -22.14
CA ASP A 30 -19.68 11.39 -21.10
C ASP A 30 -19.14 10.85 -19.76
N ASN A 31 -18.64 11.79 -18.96
CA ASN A 31 -18.08 11.61 -17.62
C ASN A 31 -19.18 11.41 -16.56
N THR A 32 -20.14 10.51 -16.76
CA THR A 32 -21.20 10.21 -15.78
C THR A 32 -21.31 8.75 -15.41
N SER A 33 -20.20 8.00 -15.44
CA SER A 33 -20.18 6.68 -14.80
C SER A 33 -18.95 6.53 -13.90
N ASP A 34 -19.21 6.11 -12.66
CA ASP A 34 -18.25 5.61 -11.67
C ASP A 34 -17.59 4.29 -12.13
N THR A 35 -17.22 4.19 -13.41
CA THR A 35 -16.57 3.01 -13.96
C THR A 35 -15.07 3.09 -13.67
N PRO A 36 -14.48 2.03 -13.06
CA PRO A 36 -13.06 1.96 -12.80
C PRO A 36 -12.28 2.07 -14.12
N SER A 37 -11.16 2.79 -14.09
CA SER A 37 -10.34 3.15 -15.25
C SER A 37 -9.85 1.96 -16.10
N HIS A 38 -9.84 0.75 -15.56
CA HIS A 38 -9.41 -0.47 -16.25
C HIS A 38 -10.41 -1.00 -17.29
N GLU A 39 -11.68 -0.62 -17.22
CA GLU A 39 -12.74 -1.09 -18.13
C GLU A 39 -13.22 -0.02 -19.11
N ARG A 40 -12.65 1.19 -19.03
CA ARG A 40 -12.94 2.25 -19.99
C ARG A 40 -12.39 1.85 -21.35
N LYS A 41 -13.27 1.37 -22.23
CA LYS A 41 -12.95 1.14 -23.63
C LYS A 41 -12.62 2.49 -24.27
N ASP A 42 -11.35 2.84 -24.33
CA ASP A 42 -10.88 3.96 -25.15
C ASP A 42 -11.12 3.67 -26.65
N ILE A 43 -10.93 4.68 -27.50
CA ILE A 43 -11.06 4.53 -28.95
C ILE A 43 -10.19 3.37 -29.46
N ASP A 44 -10.73 2.54 -30.35
CA ASP A 44 -9.98 1.47 -31.00
C ASP A 44 -8.69 1.98 -31.64
N VAL A 45 -7.55 1.53 -31.09
CA VAL A 45 -6.19 1.95 -31.47
C VAL A 45 -5.87 1.62 -32.93
N VAL A 46 -6.63 0.72 -33.57
CA VAL A 46 -6.47 0.33 -34.99
C VAL A 46 -7.11 1.36 -35.93
N ALA A 47 -8.15 2.08 -35.50
CA ALA A 47 -8.84 3.08 -36.32
C ALA A 47 -8.13 4.46 -36.29
N LEU A 48 -7.19 4.65 -35.36
CA LEU A 48 -6.50 5.92 -35.15
C LEU A 48 -5.29 6.08 -36.09
N PRO A 49 -5.03 7.31 -36.60
CA PRO A 49 -3.78 7.65 -37.26
C PRO A 49 -2.56 7.25 -36.41
N PRO A 50 -1.44 6.81 -37.03
CA PRO A 50 -0.30 6.22 -36.33
C PRO A 50 0.29 7.13 -35.24
N GLU A 51 0.25 8.44 -35.43
CA GLU A 51 0.72 9.43 -34.46
C GLU A 51 -0.16 9.54 -33.21
N LEU A 52 -1.45 9.25 -33.31
CA LEU A 52 -2.39 9.31 -32.20
C LEU A 52 -2.48 7.99 -31.42
N ARG A 53 -2.01 6.88 -32.00
CA ARG A 53 -2.02 5.55 -31.37
C ARG A 53 -1.22 5.54 -30.07
N TYR A 54 -0.10 6.26 -30.04
CA TYR A 54 0.78 6.34 -28.88
C TYR A 54 0.24 7.18 -27.72
N LEU A 55 -0.83 7.95 -27.94
CA LEU A 55 -1.49 8.77 -26.92
C LEU A 55 -2.57 8.01 -26.17
N VAL A 56 -2.95 6.82 -26.65
CA VAL A 56 -3.88 5.92 -25.97
C VAL A 56 -3.06 4.94 -25.13
N PRO A 57 -3.36 4.77 -23.84
CA PRO A 57 -2.70 3.76 -23.02
C PRO A 57 -2.85 2.37 -23.65
N PRO A 58 -1.79 1.53 -23.66
CA PRO A 58 -1.92 0.17 -24.16
C PRO A 58 -2.90 -0.63 -23.30
N SER A 59 -3.60 -1.57 -23.92
CA SER A 59 -4.42 -2.53 -23.18
C SER A 59 -3.55 -3.32 -22.20
N PRO A 60 -4.09 -3.69 -21.02
CA PRO A 60 -3.35 -4.53 -20.09
C PRO A 60 -2.94 -5.84 -20.78
N PRO A 61 -1.71 -6.32 -20.55
CA PRO A 61 -1.26 -7.57 -21.15
C PRO A 61 -2.11 -8.73 -20.66
N SER A 62 -2.54 -9.60 -21.57
CA SER A 62 -3.25 -10.84 -21.24
C SER A 62 -2.31 -11.96 -20.79
N ALA A 63 -1.01 -11.75 -20.89
CA ALA A 63 0.01 -12.74 -20.52
C ALA A 63 0.35 -12.63 -19.03
N SER A 64 0.31 -13.77 -18.34
CA SER A 64 0.71 -13.91 -16.93
C SER A 64 2.22 -13.72 -16.72
N LYS A 65 3.02 -14.00 -17.75
CA LYS A 65 4.48 -13.98 -17.70
C LYS A 65 5.03 -12.68 -18.28
N PHE A 66 5.88 -12.01 -17.53
CA PHE A 66 6.55 -10.80 -17.98
C PHE A 66 7.95 -10.65 -17.41
N LYS A 67 8.80 -10.02 -18.22
CA LYS A 67 10.20 -9.80 -17.86
C LYS A 67 10.33 -8.48 -17.12
N VAL A 68 10.66 -8.55 -15.84
CA VAL A 68 10.89 -7.40 -14.96
C VAL A 68 12.37 -7.37 -14.59
N PHE A 69 13.08 -6.30 -14.97
CA PHE A 69 14.52 -6.11 -14.71
C PHE A 69 15.43 -7.28 -15.12
N GLY A 70 15.06 -8.01 -16.17
CA GLY A 70 15.84 -9.15 -16.65
C GLY A 70 15.37 -10.51 -16.13
N ALA A 71 14.54 -10.55 -15.09
CA ALA A 71 13.94 -11.76 -14.56
C ALA A 71 12.54 -11.99 -15.14
N GLU A 72 12.22 -13.24 -15.48
CA GLU A 72 10.85 -13.62 -15.82
C GLU A 72 10.04 -13.78 -14.54
N VAL A 73 9.00 -12.97 -14.40
CA VAL A 73 8.04 -13.02 -13.31
C VAL A 73 6.73 -13.53 -13.88
N ASP A 74 6.16 -14.53 -13.23
CA ASP A 74 4.85 -15.09 -13.56
C ASP A 74 3.87 -14.68 -12.45
N LEU A 75 2.79 -13.96 -12.79
CA LEU A 75 1.82 -13.47 -11.82
C LEU A 75 1.04 -14.58 -11.14
N GLU A 76 0.73 -15.63 -11.88
CA GLU A 76 -0.08 -16.76 -11.42
C GLU A 76 0.76 -17.84 -10.74
N ALA A 77 2.10 -17.71 -10.78
CA ALA A 77 2.96 -18.68 -10.11
C ALA A 77 2.87 -18.51 -8.58
N SER A 78 2.67 -19.63 -7.89
CA SER A 78 2.85 -19.68 -6.44
C SER A 78 4.28 -19.24 -6.10
N GLY A 79 4.42 -18.45 -5.04
CA GLY A 79 5.72 -17.95 -4.60
C GLY A 79 6.73 -19.07 -4.33
N PRO A 80 8.03 -18.73 -4.28
CA PRO A 80 9.08 -19.71 -4.03
C PRO A 80 8.83 -20.45 -2.70
N SER A 81 8.62 -21.76 -2.79
CA SER A 81 8.34 -22.63 -1.63
C SER A 81 9.59 -23.42 -1.23
N LEU A 82 9.67 -23.84 0.04
CA LEU A 82 10.78 -24.67 0.55
C LEU A 82 11.03 -25.92 -0.32
N LYS A 83 9.97 -26.53 -0.84
CA LYS A 83 10.03 -27.70 -1.75
C LYS A 83 10.75 -27.40 -3.06
N THR A 84 10.66 -26.16 -3.56
CA THR A 84 11.30 -25.74 -4.82
C THR A 84 12.82 -25.67 -4.68
N PHE A 85 13.31 -25.44 -3.46
CA PHE A 85 14.74 -25.37 -3.13
C PHE A 85 15.26 -26.63 -2.46
N GLU A 86 14.47 -27.71 -2.42
CA GLU A 86 14.83 -28.98 -1.76
C GLU A 86 15.20 -28.81 -0.26
N ILE A 87 14.62 -27.80 0.39
CA ILE A 87 14.87 -27.51 1.80
C ILE A 87 13.88 -28.30 2.66
N GLU A 88 14.40 -28.99 3.68
CA GLU A 88 13.59 -29.71 4.66
C GLU A 88 12.66 -28.75 5.43
N GLN A 89 11.38 -29.08 5.47
CA GLN A 89 10.39 -28.32 6.22
C GLN A 89 10.41 -28.74 7.70
N LEU A 90 10.69 -27.78 8.59
CA LEU A 90 10.87 -28.00 10.03
C LEU A 90 9.62 -27.75 10.87
N TYR A 91 8.49 -27.45 10.23
CA TYR A 91 7.22 -27.15 10.90
C TYR A 91 6.06 -27.94 10.26
N PRO A 92 5.00 -28.27 11.01
CA PRO A 92 3.85 -28.99 10.47
C PRO A 92 3.09 -28.16 9.44
N ASP A 93 2.75 -28.76 8.30
CA ASP A 93 1.88 -28.16 7.27
C ASP A 93 0.39 -28.23 7.68
N THR A 94 0.06 -27.68 8.85
CA THR A 94 -1.32 -27.59 9.34
C THR A 94 -1.80 -26.13 9.27
N GLU A 95 -3.08 -25.91 8.98
CA GLU A 95 -3.65 -24.56 8.98
C GLU A 95 -3.49 -23.84 10.32
N ALA A 96 -3.47 -24.60 11.43
CA ALA A 96 -3.19 -24.06 12.76
C ALA A 96 -1.77 -23.47 12.89
N ALA A 97 -0.77 -24.08 12.25
CA ALA A 97 0.60 -23.58 12.19
C ALA A 97 0.69 -22.26 11.41
N LYS A 98 -0.09 -22.14 10.33
CA LYS A 98 -0.13 -20.95 9.46
C LYS A 98 -0.83 -19.78 10.14
N LEU A 99 -1.89 -20.06 10.89
CA LEU A 99 -2.63 -19.04 11.65
C LEU A 99 -1.86 -18.56 12.88
N ASN A 100 -1.12 -19.46 13.54
CA ASN A 100 -0.29 -19.12 14.68
C ASN A 100 1.17 -19.59 14.49
N PRO A 101 1.99 -18.81 13.77
CA PRO A 101 3.39 -19.15 13.54
C PRO A 101 4.29 -18.89 14.76
N GLN A 102 3.82 -18.16 15.76
CA GLN A 102 4.60 -17.72 16.92
C GLN A 102 5.35 -18.85 17.65
N PRO A 103 4.72 -19.97 18.08
CA PRO A 103 5.43 -21.03 18.81
C PRO A 103 6.55 -21.66 17.96
N GLN A 104 6.34 -21.78 16.66
CA GLN A 104 7.29 -22.38 15.73
C GLN A 104 8.46 -21.43 15.44
N LEU A 105 8.20 -20.14 15.24
CA LEU A 105 9.26 -19.12 15.12
C LEU A 105 10.08 -19.03 16.41
N LEU A 106 9.45 -19.10 17.58
CA LEU A 106 10.16 -19.11 18.85
C LEU A 106 11.01 -20.37 19.03
N ALA A 107 10.50 -21.55 18.64
CA ALA A 107 11.28 -22.78 18.67
C ALA A 107 12.48 -22.72 17.70
N MET A 108 12.28 -22.27 16.46
CA MET A 108 13.34 -22.13 15.45
C MET A 108 14.38 -21.08 15.84
N SER A 109 13.97 -19.94 16.42
CA SER A 109 14.90 -18.90 16.90
C SER A 109 15.77 -19.41 18.06
N ARG A 110 15.20 -20.18 18.99
CA ARG A 110 15.96 -20.86 20.04
C ARG A 110 16.92 -21.89 19.45
N SER A 111 16.47 -22.69 18.48
CA SER A 111 17.32 -23.65 17.77
C SER A 111 18.48 -22.94 17.06
N LEU A 112 18.21 -21.82 16.37
CA LEU A 112 19.21 -21.02 15.69
C LEU A 112 20.28 -20.50 16.65
N LEU A 113 19.86 -19.95 17.80
CA LEU A 113 20.80 -19.47 18.83
C LEU A 113 21.67 -20.61 19.35
N THR A 114 21.09 -21.77 19.62
CA THR A 114 21.84 -22.96 20.05
C THR A 114 22.82 -23.43 18.98
N THR A 115 22.40 -23.46 17.71
CA THR A 115 23.29 -23.83 16.59
C THR A 115 24.41 -22.82 16.41
N PHE A 116 24.14 -21.52 16.57
CA PHE A 116 25.16 -20.47 16.53
C PHE A 116 26.19 -20.64 17.65
N LEU A 117 25.74 -20.90 18.88
CA LEU A 117 26.64 -21.19 20.00
C LEU A 117 27.47 -22.46 19.73
N SER A 118 26.86 -23.52 19.20
CA SER A 118 27.57 -24.72 18.76
C SER A 118 28.62 -24.39 17.69
N LEU A 119 28.30 -23.55 16.70
CA LEU A 119 29.23 -23.12 15.66
C LEU A 119 30.43 -22.38 16.26
N THR A 120 30.21 -21.47 17.23
CA THR A 120 31.33 -20.79 17.90
C THR A 120 32.24 -21.76 18.66
N GLY A 121 31.66 -22.77 19.30
CA GLY A 121 32.42 -23.84 19.96
C GLY A 121 33.19 -24.72 18.98
N VAL A 122 32.61 -25.04 17.82
CA VAL A 122 33.28 -25.82 16.78
C VAL A 122 34.42 -25.03 16.17
N LEU A 123 34.21 -23.77 15.79
CA LEU A 123 35.27 -22.90 15.25
C LEU A 123 36.45 -22.71 16.20
N ALA A 124 36.21 -22.74 17.52
CA ALA A 124 37.27 -22.66 18.52
C ALA A 124 38.11 -23.94 18.65
N ASN A 125 37.52 -25.12 18.35
CA ASN A 125 38.18 -26.42 18.48
C ASN A 125 38.74 -26.94 17.14
N ASP A 126 37.95 -26.86 16.08
CA ASP A 126 38.28 -27.28 14.72
C ASP A 126 37.58 -26.37 13.68
N PRO A 127 38.31 -25.44 13.05
CA PRO A 127 37.74 -24.48 12.11
C PRO A 127 37.30 -25.10 10.78
N GLU A 128 37.73 -26.32 10.43
CA GLU A 128 37.33 -26.98 9.18
C GLU A 128 35.96 -27.66 9.29
N ALA A 129 35.52 -28.00 10.51
CA ALA A 129 34.29 -28.73 10.77
C ALA A 129 33.01 -27.87 10.86
N GLN A 130 33.00 -26.64 10.34
CA GLN A 130 31.88 -25.68 10.45
C GLN A 130 30.71 -25.89 9.48
N GLU A 131 30.93 -26.62 8.38
CA GLU A 131 29.95 -26.79 7.31
C GLU A 131 28.58 -27.33 7.76
N PRO A 132 28.47 -28.36 8.63
CA PRO A 132 27.15 -28.87 9.03
C PRO A 132 26.34 -27.88 9.86
N GLN A 133 26.97 -27.10 10.75
CA GLN A 133 26.28 -26.08 11.55
C GLN A 133 25.79 -24.94 10.65
N LEU A 134 26.60 -24.52 9.68
CA LEU A 134 26.20 -23.49 8.71
C LEU A 134 25.01 -23.94 7.86
N LYS A 135 25.03 -25.17 7.33
CA LYS A 135 23.88 -25.73 6.59
C LYS A 135 22.64 -25.79 7.46
N HIS A 136 22.76 -26.23 8.71
CA HIS A 136 21.62 -26.27 9.62
C HIS A 136 21.05 -24.88 9.93
N MET A 137 21.90 -23.87 10.14
CA MET A 137 21.47 -22.47 10.30
C MET A 137 20.75 -21.94 9.05
N GLN A 138 21.26 -22.24 7.84
CA GLN A 138 20.59 -21.87 6.60
C GLN A 138 19.19 -22.49 6.50
N THR A 139 19.06 -23.79 6.79
CA THR A 139 17.76 -24.48 6.81
C THR A 139 16.80 -23.82 7.79
N LEU A 140 17.24 -23.48 9.00
CA LEU A 140 16.42 -22.78 9.99
C LEU A 140 15.95 -21.41 9.47
N MET A 141 16.84 -20.64 8.83
CA MET A 141 16.50 -19.33 8.27
C MET A 141 15.51 -19.40 7.12
N TYR A 142 15.68 -20.35 6.20
CA TYR A 142 14.71 -20.53 5.12
C TYR A 142 13.33 -20.92 5.66
N ASN A 143 13.26 -21.83 6.64
CA ASN A 143 12.00 -22.21 7.28
C ASN A 143 11.32 -21.04 8.00
N MET A 144 12.09 -20.22 8.73
CA MET A 144 11.55 -19.03 9.38
C MET A 144 11.03 -18.01 8.36
N HIS A 145 11.78 -17.78 7.28
CA HIS A 145 11.37 -16.88 6.20
C HIS A 145 10.08 -17.33 5.54
N ASP A 146 9.98 -18.62 5.23
CA ASP A 146 8.80 -19.20 4.61
C ASP A 146 7.57 -19.07 5.52
N LEU A 147 7.70 -19.36 6.81
CA LEU A 147 6.60 -19.22 7.77
C LEU A 147 6.15 -17.75 7.95
N ILE A 148 7.10 -16.80 7.96
CA ILE A 148 6.80 -15.36 7.97
C ILE A 148 6.06 -14.94 6.69
N ASN A 149 6.50 -15.45 5.54
CA ASN A 149 5.87 -15.16 4.25
C ASN A 149 4.43 -15.68 4.20
N GLN A 150 4.18 -16.88 4.71
CA GLN A 150 2.83 -17.44 4.83
C GLN A 150 1.92 -16.64 5.76
N TYR A 151 2.48 -15.94 6.75
CA TYR A 151 1.71 -15.09 7.66
C TYR A 151 1.35 -13.70 7.07
N ARG A 152 1.99 -13.28 5.97
CA ARG A 152 1.76 -11.95 5.35
C ARG A 152 0.29 -11.65 5.00
N PRO A 153 -0.48 -12.58 4.41
CA PRO A 153 -1.88 -12.32 4.09
C PRO A 153 -2.74 -12.09 5.35
N HIS A 154 -2.45 -12.82 6.43
CA HIS A 154 -3.11 -12.60 7.72
C HIS A 154 -2.77 -11.20 8.26
N GLN A 155 -1.49 -10.84 8.28
CA GLN A 155 -1.04 -9.51 8.70
C GLN A 155 -1.70 -8.39 7.90
N ALA A 156 -1.84 -8.54 6.57
CA ALA A 156 -2.48 -7.56 5.70
C ALA A 156 -3.96 -7.36 6.03
N ARG A 157 -4.68 -8.45 6.32
CA ARG A 157 -6.10 -8.39 6.76
C ARG A 157 -6.25 -7.69 8.10
N GLU A 158 -5.45 -8.06 9.10
CA GLU A 158 -5.45 -7.38 10.41
C GLU A 158 -5.12 -5.89 10.28
N SER A 159 -4.15 -5.55 9.43
CA SER A 159 -3.79 -4.15 9.16
C SER A 159 -4.94 -3.37 8.53
N LEU A 160 -5.70 -3.99 7.62
CA LEU A 160 -6.89 -3.38 7.02
C LEU A 160 -7.99 -3.20 8.06
N ILE A 161 -8.24 -4.20 8.91
CA ILE A 161 -9.24 -4.12 9.99
C ILE A 161 -8.91 -2.95 10.91
N MET A 162 -7.67 -2.84 11.39
CA MET A 162 -7.24 -1.71 12.23
C MET A 162 -7.45 -0.35 11.55
N MET A 163 -7.13 -0.24 10.25
CA MET A 163 -7.36 0.99 9.49
C MET A 163 -8.86 1.34 9.39
N MET A 164 -9.73 0.34 9.21
CA MET A 164 -11.17 0.55 9.14
C MET A 164 -11.76 0.92 10.50
N GLU A 165 -11.31 0.29 11.59
CA GLU A 165 -11.70 0.65 12.95
C GLU A 165 -11.31 2.09 13.29
N GLU A 166 -10.08 2.50 12.96
CA GLU A 166 -9.61 3.88 13.12
C GLU A 166 -10.45 4.86 12.28
N ARG A 167 -10.86 4.47 11.06
CA ARG A 167 -11.76 5.28 10.23
C ARG A 167 -13.13 5.44 10.87
N VAL A 168 -13.71 4.38 11.42
CA VAL A 168 -15.01 4.42 12.11
C VAL A 168 -14.93 5.33 13.34
N GLU A 169 -13.85 5.23 14.12
CA GLU A 169 -13.66 6.04 15.31
C GLU A 169 -13.53 7.54 14.96
N ARG A 170 -12.72 7.87 13.94
CA ARG A 170 -12.64 9.24 13.41
C ARG A 170 -14.00 9.77 12.98
N MET A 171 -14.79 8.96 12.27
CA MET A 171 -16.11 9.36 11.79
C MET A 171 -17.09 9.61 12.94
N LYS A 172 -17.07 8.79 14.00
CA LYS A 172 -17.88 9.02 15.20
C LYS A 172 -17.49 10.33 15.90
N ALA A 173 -16.19 10.58 16.07
CA ALA A 173 -15.70 11.80 16.69
C ALA A 173 -16.07 13.06 15.86
N GLU A 174 -16.06 12.95 14.53
CA GLU A 174 -16.50 14.02 13.64
C GLU A 174 -18.00 14.29 13.78
N VAL A 175 -18.84 13.25 13.81
CA VAL A 175 -20.29 13.38 14.02
C VAL A 175 -20.58 14.07 15.36
N MET A 176 -19.91 13.66 16.45
CA MET A 176 -20.06 14.30 17.75
C MET A 176 -19.68 15.79 17.71
N ARG A 177 -18.58 16.14 17.02
CA ARG A 177 -18.19 17.54 16.83
C ARG A 177 -19.21 18.35 16.04
N ILE A 178 -19.81 17.75 15.01
CA ILE A 178 -20.87 18.39 14.22
C ILE A 178 -22.10 18.61 15.10
N ASP A 179 -22.52 17.62 15.88
CA ASP A 179 -23.66 17.75 16.80
C ASP A 179 -23.44 18.84 17.86
N GLU A 180 -22.23 18.90 18.44
CA GLU A 180 -21.85 19.99 19.35
C GLU A 180 -21.88 21.36 18.68
N SER A 181 -21.38 21.45 17.44
CA SER A 181 -21.40 22.71 16.68
C SER A 181 -22.83 23.13 16.34
N LYS A 182 -23.70 22.18 15.98
CA LYS A 182 -25.12 22.42 15.73
C LYS A 182 -25.83 22.93 16.98
N ALA A 183 -25.60 22.31 18.14
CA ALA A 183 -26.17 22.76 19.41
C ALA A 183 -25.69 24.17 19.80
N LYS A 184 -24.44 24.53 19.51
CA LYS A 184 -23.92 25.90 19.71
C LYS A 184 -24.61 26.90 18.78
N VAL A 185 -24.75 26.57 17.50
CA VAL A 185 -25.43 27.43 16.51
C VAL A 185 -26.91 27.61 16.86
N GLU A 186 -27.60 26.54 17.26
CA GLU A 186 -29.00 26.61 17.68
C GLU A 186 -29.20 27.51 18.91
N LYS A 187 -28.32 27.42 19.90
CA LYS A 187 -28.33 28.33 21.06
C LYS A 187 -28.09 29.79 20.67
N LEU A 188 -27.16 30.05 19.74
CA LEU A 188 -26.92 31.40 19.23
C LEU A 188 -28.15 31.92 18.49
N LEU A 189 -28.75 31.12 17.60
CA LEU A 189 -29.96 31.48 16.87
C LEU A 189 -31.13 31.75 17.81
N GLN A 190 -31.36 30.90 18.81
CA GLN A 190 -32.37 31.12 19.85
C GLN A 190 -32.11 32.43 20.61
N GLY A 191 -30.86 32.72 20.99
CA GLY A 191 -30.48 33.97 21.63
C GLY A 191 -30.69 35.22 20.76
N LEU A 192 -30.54 35.10 19.43
CA LEU A 192 -30.86 36.17 18.48
C LEU A 192 -32.39 36.33 18.30
N THR A 193 -33.15 35.24 18.21
CA THR A 193 -34.62 35.29 18.08
C THR A 193 -35.33 35.75 19.35
N ASP A 194 -34.78 35.43 20.53
CA ASP A 194 -35.27 35.90 21.83
C ASP A 194 -34.93 37.38 22.10
N GLY A 195 -34.34 38.07 21.13
CA GLY A 195 -34.23 39.54 21.16
C GLY A 195 -33.26 40.09 22.20
N LYS A 196 -32.12 39.42 22.45
CA LYS A 196 -30.98 40.02 23.17
C LYS A 196 -29.92 40.54 22.20
N ILE A 197 -30.28 41.54 21.41
CA ILE A 197 -29.31 42.51 20.88
C ILE A 197 -29.55 43.81 21.64
N GLY A 198 -29.09 43.84 22.90
CA GLY A 198 -28.76 45.08 23.56
C GLY A 198 -27.41 45.52 23.02
N HIS A 199 -27.39 46.61 22.25
CA HIS A 199 -26.17 47.32 21.87
C HIS A 199 -25.36 47.62 23.14
N GLY A 200 -24.26 46.90 23.34
CA GLY A 200 -23.25 47.19 24.34
C GLY A 200 -22.00 47.76 23.67
N SER A 201 -22.11 48.98 23.15
CA SER A 201 -20.94 49.87 23.18
C SER A 201 -20.67 50.13 24.65
N ASP A 202 -19.54 49.67 25.17
CA ASP A 202 -18.60 50.51 25.91
C ASP A 202 -17.58 49.65 26.69
N ASN A 203 -16.31 50.10 26.59
CA ASN A 203 -15.16 49.79 27.42
C ASN A 203 -14.51 48.40 27.33
N VAL A 204 -13.50 48.29 26.46
CA VAL A 204 -12.16 47.89 26.91
C VAL A 204 -11.15 48.92 26.41
N THR A 205 -10.77 49.78 27.35
CA THR A 205 -9.62 50.67 27.38
C THR A 205 -8.35 50.01 26.84
N SER A 206 -7.64 50.81 26.05
CA SER A 206 -6.20 50.81 25.85
C SER A 206 -5.39 50.38 27.09
N SER A 207 -4.60 49.33 26.92
CA SER A 207 -3.30 49.18 27.57
C SER A 207 -2.37 48.48 26.59
N GLU A 208 -1.54 49.29 25.94
CA GLU A 208 -0.24 48.87 25.43
C GLU A 208 0.50 48.18 26.57
N ASP A 209 1.07 46.99 26.32
CA ASP A 209 2.35 46.63 26.92
C ASP A 209 3.09 45.67 25.99
N LYS A 210 4.32 46.10 25.71
CA LYS A 210 5.42 45.36 25.08
C LYS A 210 5.90 44.26 26.03
N GLU A 211 6.50 43.20 25.47
CA GLU A 211 7.72 42.50 25.93
C GLU A 211 7.87 41.25 25.03
N ASP A 212 8.84 41.21 24.11
CA ASP A 212 10.24 40.71 24.25
C ASP A 212 10.30 39.24 23.76
N ILE A 213 10.91 38.91 22.61
CA ILE A 213 12.36 38.79 22.37
C ILE A 213 13.10 38.10 23.52
N GLU A 214 13.10 36.76 23.52
CA GLU A 214 14.31 35.93 23.38
C GLU A 214 13.95 34.50 22.94
#